data_AF-A0A915ZRA2-F1
#
_entry.id   AF-A0A915ZRA2-F1
#
_cell.length_a   1.000
_cell.length_b   1.000
_cell.length_c   1.000
_cell.angle_alpha   90.00
_cell.angle_beta   90.00
_cell.angle_gamma   90.00
#
_symmetry.space_group_name_H-M   'P 1'
#
loop_
_entity.id
_entity.type
_entity.pdbx_description
1 polymer ?
#
loop_
_entity_poly.entity_id
_entity_poly.type
_entity_poly.pdbx_seq_one_letter_code
_entity_poly.pdbx_strand_id
1 'polypeptide(L)'
;MMFIRTCRPILSGKELILNYCSPVNSYEVRSYALRLHGIKSCSCRLCNLDRSESEKVKLRRANILETYEKSLEPRMQLSFISANYSPPIKELTKLIDELKELRGKHPDLEFHSFELKSDLAEAYVRTGNVLQSLLVFKEIYNFEKTAQLSQFSSDAAYKIASHYVRLNQMKEAKEWWDVVLKELAGSIRGKFNEGETKWRKEALYLAKKLSPKMFSDAKNIGLL
;
A
#
# COMPACT_ATOMS: atom_id res chain seq x y z
N MET A 1 -8.80 20.35 12.47
CA MET A 1 -8.16 19.80 13.69
C MET A 1 -7.13 18.76 13.25
N MET A 2 -5.90 18.83 13.75
CA MET A 2 -4.80 17.94 13.38
C MET A 2 -4.48 17.00 14.54
N PHE A 3 -4.38 15.70 14.28
CA PHE A 3 -3.99 14.69 15.26
C PHE A 3 -2.61 14.15 14.93
N ILE A 4 -1.72 14.10 15.92
CA ILE A 4 -0.41 13.47 15.80
C ILE A 4 -0.44 12.19 16.63
N ARG A 5 0.07 11.08 16.05
CA ARG A 5 0.10 9.78 16.69
C ARG A 5 1.41 9.08 16.52
N THR A 6 1.73 8.27 17.52
CA THR A 6 2.87 7.38 17.48
C THR A 6 2.50 6.12 16.70
N CYS A 7 3.22 5.82 15.63
CA CYS A 7 3.06 4.56 14.88
C CYS A 7 3.75 3.38 15.58
N ARG A 8 4.56 3.65 16.60
CA ARG A 8 5.34 2.68 17.39
C ARG A 8 5.54 3.20 18.82
N PRO A 9 5.85 2.34 19.81
CA PRO A 9 6.27 2.78 21.13
C PRO A 9 7.47 3.73 21.04
N ILE A 10 7.47 4.79 21.84
CA ILE A 10 8.54 5.79 21.91
C ILE A 10 9.05 5.83 23.34
N LEU A 11 10.36 5.61 23.53
CA LEU A 11 10.99 5.68 24.83
C LEU A 11 11.10 7.15 25.29
N SER A 12 11.05 7.37 26.60
CA SER A 12 11.23 8.71 27.19
C SER A 12 12.56 9.32 26.74
N GLY A 13 12.54 10.63 26.42
CA GLY A 13 13.71 11.37 25.94
C GLY A 13 14.10 11.12 24.48
N LYS A 14 13.32 10.33 23.72
CA LYS A 14 13.55 10.16 22.27
C LYS A 14 12.83 11.24 21.47
N GLU A 15 13.50 11.69 20.41
CA GLU A 15 12.95 12.63 19.43
C GLU A 15 11.72 12.06 18.72
N LEU A 16 10.69 12.89 18.54
CA LEU A 16 9.53 12.58 17.74
C LEU A 16 9.82 12.91 16.28
N ILE A 17 9.72 11.92 15.40
CA ILE A 17 10.05 12.06 13.98
C ILE A 17 8.77 11.93 13.15
N LEU A 18 8.58 12.86 12.23
CA LEU A 18 7.52 12.87 11.22
C LEU A 18 8.13 12.79 9.82
N ASN A 19 7.44 12.16 8.89
CA ASN A 19 7.87 12.09 7.50
C ASN A 19 7.27 13.25 6.71
N TYR A 20 8.12 14.08 6.09
CA TYR A 20 7.70 15.20 5.24
C TYR A 20 7.48 14.80 3.77
N CYS A 21 7.79 13.55 3.41
CA CYS A 21 7.63 13.03 2.05
C CYS A 21 7.26 11.55 2.11
N SER A 22 6.67 11.04 1.03
CA SER A 22 6.31 9.62 0.95
C SER A 22 7.57 8.73 0.99
N PRO A 23 7.60 7.67 1.82
CA PRO A 23 8.72 6.74 1.87
C PRO A 23 8.82 5.86 0.61
N VAL A 24 7.77 5.82 -0.21
CA VAL A 24 7.72 4.94 -1.40
C VAL A 24 8.54 5.47 -2.58
N ASN A 25 8.85 6.77 -2.57
CA ASN A 25 9.60 7.44 -3.61
C ASN A 25 11.08 7.06 -3.60
N SER A 26 11.79 7.26 -4.72
CA SER A 26 13.25 7.11 -4.78
C SER A 26 13.99 8.09 -3.87
N TYR A 27 15.27 7.81 -3.57
CA TYR A 27 16.10 8.73 -2.79
C TYR A 27 16.15 10.13 -3.39
N GLU A 28 16.26 10.24 -4.72
CA GLU A 28 16.37 11.50 -5.44
C GLU A 28 15.12 12.35 -5.24
N VAL A 29 13.94 11.74 -5.37
CA VAL A 29 12.64 12.39 -5.17
C VAL A 29 12.44 12.77 -3.70
N ARG A 30 12.74 11.86 -2.76
CA ARG A 30 12.67 12.17 -1.32
C ARG A 30 13.64 13.30 -0.94
N SER A 31 14.87 13.26 -1.45
CA SER A 31 15.89 14.28 -1.20
C SER A 31 15.46 15.65 -1.74
N TYR A 32 14.90 15.70 -2.95
CA TYR A 32 14.35 16.93 -3.50
C TYR A 32 13.22 17.48 -2.63
N ALA A 33 12.23 16.66 -2.27
CA ALA A 33 11.11 17.08 -1.42
C ALA A 33 11.59 17.60 -0.06
N LEU A 34 12.54 16.91 0.58
CA LEU A 34 13.11 17.30 1.86
C LEU A 34 13.90 18.63 1.78
N ARG A 35 14.58 18.90 0.66
CA ARG A 35 15.26 20.19 0.45
C ARG A 35 14.28 21.37 0.41
N LEU A 36 13.06 21.17 -0.10
CA LEU A 36 12.00 22.20 -0.06
C LEU A 36 11.60 22.56 1.37
N HIS A 37 11.83 21.66 2.33
CA HIS A 37 11.64 21.89 3.77
C HIS A 37 12.94 22.28 4.51
N GLY A 38 14.00 22.66 3.78
CA GLY A 38 15.28 23.05 4.37
C GLY A 38 16.14 21.88 4.87
N ILE A 39 15.71 20.63 4.68
CA ILE A 39 16.45 19.43 5.08
C ILE A 39 17.42 19.05 3.95
N LYS A 40 18.68 19.47 4.07
CA LYS A 40 19.70 19.28 3.02
C LYS A 40 20.17 17.83 2.86
N SER A 41 20.37 17.12 3.98
CA SER A 41 20.91 15.76 3.97
C SER A 41 20.20 14.88 4.98
N CYS A 42 19.23 14.11 4.50
CA CYS A 42 18.59 13.07 5.30
C CYS A 42 19.52 11.88 5.51
N SER A 43 19.81 11.54 6.76
CA SER A 43 20.64 10.41 7.17
C SER A 43 19.83 9.24 7.74
N CYS A 44 18.53 9.20 7.48
CA CYS A 44 17.69 8.09 7.94
C CYS A 44 18.12 6.76 7.29
N ARG A 45 17.77 5.65 7.92
CA ARG A 45 18.13 4.30 7.45
C ARG A 45 17.77 4.08 5.98
N LEU A 46 16.57 4.49 5.56
CA LEU A 46 16.10 4.32 4.19
C LEU A 46 16.96 5.10 3.18
N CYS A 47 17.28 6.36 3.47
CA CYS A 47 18.15 7.20 2.64
C CYS A 47 19.59 6.70 2.61
N ASN A 48 20.10 6.11 3.70
CA ASN A 48 21.43 5.50 3.71
C ASN A 48 21.45 4.22 2.88
N LEU A 49 20.42 3.38 2.98
CA LEU A 49 20.31 2.14 2.21
C LEU A 49 20.23 2.42 0.71
N ASP A 50 19.30 3.27 0.24
CA ASP A 50 19.21 3.63 -1.19
C ASP A 50 20.53 4.21 -1.71
N ARG A 51 21.20 5.08 -0.93
CA ARG A 51 22.49 5.66 -1.35
C ARG A 51 23.59 4.62 -1.45
N SER A 52 23.59 3.63 -0.56
CA SER A 52 24.60 2.56 -0.52
C SER A 52 24.46 1.54 -1.65
N GLU A 53 23.35 1.56 -2.39
CA GLU A 53 23.19 0.68 -3.55
C GLU A 53 24.25 1.00 -4.62
N SER A 54 24.79 -0.05 -5.23
CA SER A 54 25.73 0.08 -6.35
C SER A 54 25.09 0.80 -7.54
N GLU A 55 25.89 1.48 -8.34
CA GLU A 55 25.40 2.19 -9.54
C GLU A 55 24.70 1.25 -10.51
N LYS A 56 25.17 0.01 -10.65
CA LYS A 56 24.53 -1.03 -11.45
C LYS A 56 23.08 -1.29 -11.00
N VAL A 57 22.84 -1.35 -9.69
CA VAL A 57 21.49 -1.56 -9.12
C VAL A 57 20.61 -0.35 -9.38
N LYS A 58 21.13 0.87 -9.15
CA LYS A 58 20.39 2.11 -9.37
C LYS A 58 19.96 2.28 -10.84
N LEU A 59 20.90 2.08 -11.77
CA LEU A 59 20.63 2.14 -13.21
C LEU A 59 19.63 1.08 -13.64
N ARG A 60 19.78 -0.18 -13.17
CA ARG A 60 18.84 -1.23 -13.55
C ARG A 60 17.43 -0.95 -13.04
N ARG A 61 17.29 -0.49 -11.80
CA ARG A 61 16.01 -0.06 -11.23
C ARG A 61 15.39 1.07 -12.06
N ALA A 62 16.17 2.12 -12.37
CA ALA A 62 15.68 3.24 -13.16
C ALA A 62 15.15 2.79 -14.53
N ASN A 63 15.86 1.88 -15.21
CA ASN A 63 15.42 1.31 -16.48
C ASN A 63 14.12 0.50 -16.35
N ILE A 64 13.95 -0.26 -15.25
CA ILE A 64 12.70 -1.01 -15.01
C ILE A 64 11.52 -0.05 -14.82
N LEU A 65 11.70 0.99 -13.98
CA LEU A 65 10.64 1.97 -13.72
C LEU A 65 10.30 2.78 -14.98
N GLU A 66 11.31 3.21 -15.73
CA GLU A 66 11.10 3.89 -17.01
C GLU A 66 10.37 3.00 -18.03
N THR A 67 10.68 1.70 -18.07
CA THR A 67 9.97 0.73 -18.93
C THR A 67 8.50 0.63 -18.53
N TYR A 68 8.21 0.60 -17.22
CA TYR A 68 6.85 0.60 -16.72
C TYR A 68 6.11 1.88 -17.12
N GLU A 69 6.62 3.06 -16.76
CA GLU A 69 6.00 4.37 -17.00
C GLU A 69 5.78 4.64 -18.50
N LYS A 70 6.79 4.36 -19.34
CA LYS A 70 6.72 4.71 -20.77
C LYS A 70 5.99 3.67 -21.62
N SER A 71 5.95 2.41 -21.20
CA SER A 71 5.41 1.33 -22.04
C SER A 71 4.26 0.56 -21.43
N LEU A 72 4.29 0.22 -20.14
CA LEU A 72 3.28 -0.67 -19.55
C LEU A 72 2.11 0.10 -18.96
N GLU A 73 2.36 1.21 -18.27
CA GLU A 73 1.31 2.04 -17.68
C GLU A 73 0.30 2.55 -18.75
N PRO A 74 0.71 3.06 -19.92
CA PRO A 74 -0.25 3.47 -20.95
C PRO A 74 -1.09 2.28 -21.46
N ARG A 75 -0.48 1.10 -21.59
CA ARG A 75 -1.20 -0.14 -21.99
C ARG A 75 -2.20 -0.57 -20.91
N MET A 76 -1.84 -0.43 -19.63
CA MET A 76 -2.73 -0.64 -18.49
C MET A 76 -3.93 0.31 -18.55
N GLN A 77 -3.69 1.61 -18.71
CA GLN A 77 -4.74 2.62 -18.82
C GLN A 77 -5.68 2.34 -20.01
N LEU A 78 -5.15 1.97 -21.18
CA LEU A 78 -5.96 1.59 -22.34
C LEU A 78 -6.84 0.36 -22.05
N SER A 79 -6.33 -0.63 -21.32
CA SER A 79 -7.10 -1.82 -20.92
C SER A 79 -8.27 -1.51 -19.98
N PHE A 80 -8.22 -0.38 -19.27
CA PHE A 80 -9.31 0.07 -18.41
C PHE A 80 -10.45 0.74 -19.17
N ILE A 81 -10.15 1.31 -20.33
CA ILE A 81 -11.09 2.11 -21.14
C ILE A 81 -11.68 1.27 -22.29
N SER A 82 -10.95 0.28 -22.79
CA SER A 82 -11.36 -0.51 -23.94
C SER A 82 -11.15 -2.01 -23.74
N ALA A 83 -12.22 -2.79 -24.00
CA ALA A 83 -12.20 -4.25 -23.94
C ALA A 83 -11.28 -4.90 -24.99
N ASN A 84 -10.84 -4.14 -26.00
CA ASN A 84 -9.94 -4.64 -27.04
C ASN A 84 -8.47 -4.72 -26.59
N TYR A 85 -8.14 -4.18 -25.43
CA TYR A 85 -6.79 -4.19 -24.90
C TYR A 85 -6.69 -5.13 -23.70
N SER A 86 -5.79 -6.11 -23.81
CA SER A 86 -5.45 -6.97 -22.68
C SER A 86 -4.39 -6.31 -21.80
N PRO A 87 -4.56 -6.32 -20.46
CA PRO A 87 -3.54 -5.85 -19.54
C PRO A 87 -2.21 -6.62 -19.73
N PRO A 88 -1.03 -5.95 -19.71
CA PRO A 88 0.29 -6.59 -19.83
C PRO A 88 0.73 -7.39 -18.58
N ILE A 89 -0.08 -8.36 -18.14
CA ILE A 89 0.15 -9.14 -16.90
C ILE A 89 1.54 -9.79 -16.90
N LYS A 90 1.95 -10.44 -18.00
CA LYS A 90 3.22 -11.17 -18.05
C LYS A 90 4.42 -10.22 -17.92
N GLU A 91 4.37 -9.10 -18.61
CA GLU A 91 5.42 -8.09 -18.57
C GLU A 91 5.48 -7.41 -17.20
N LEU A 92 4.33 -7.10 -16.59
CA LEU A 92 4.27 -6.55 -15.23
C LEU A 92 4.86 -7.52 -14.20
N THR A 93 4.44 -8.78 -14.21
CA THR A 93 4.98 -9.82 -13.32
C THR A 93 6.50 -9.91 -13.46
N LYS A 94 7.02 -9.92 -14.70
CA LYS A 94 8.47 -9.96 -14.94
C LYS A 94 9.19 -8.76 -14.33
N LEU A 95 8.67 -7.53 -14.48
CA LEU A 95 9.31 -6.35 -13.88
C LEU A 95 9.28 -6.39 -12.35
N ILE A 96 8.18 -6.87 -11.75
CA ILE A 96 8.04 -7.02 -10.30
C ILE A 96 9.04 -8.05 -9.75
N ASP A 97 9.12 -9.22 -10.39
CA ASP A 97 10.06 -10.27 -10.00
C ASP A 97 11.50 -9.78 -10.12
N GLU A 98 11.83 -9.08 -11.20
CA GLU A 98 13.15 -8.51 -11.39
C GLU A 98 13.49 -7.43 -10.34
N LEU A 99 12.56 -6.54 -10.00
CA LEU A 99 12.76 -5.57 -8.92
C LEU A 99 13.00 -6.26 -7.57
N LYS A 100 12.26 -7.34 -7.30
CA LYS A 100 12.39 -8.13 -6.08
C LYS A 100 13.75 -8.81 -6.00
N GLU A 101 14.20 -9.43 -7.08
CA GLU A 101 15.54 -10.04 -7.15
C GLU A 101 16.65 -9.01 -6.99
N LEU A 102 16.53 -7.87 -7.68
CA LEU A 102 17.51 -6.79 -7.68
C LEU A 102 17.78 -6.27 -6.25
N ARG A 103 16.77 -6.29 -5.40
CA ARG A 103 16.80 -5.76 -4.02
C ARG A 103 16.53 -6.82 -2.95
N GLY A 104 16.68 -8.10 -3.25
CA GLY A 104 16.35 -9.19 -2.32
C GLY A 104 17.10 -9.15 -0.98
N LYS A 105 18.26 -8.47 -0.93
CA LYS A 105 19.04 -8.24 0.31
C LYS A 105 18.53 -7.05 1.14
N HIS A 106 17.65 -6.22 0.59
CA HIS A 106 17.14 -4.98 1.17
C HIS A 106 15.62 -4.90 0.98
N PRO A 107 14.82 -5.76 1.65
CA PRO A 107 13.36 -5.76 1.54
C PRO A 107 12.73 -4.40 1.92
N ASP A 108 13.43 -3.61 2.73
CA ASP A 108 13.06 -2.24 3.07
C ASP A 108 13.04 -1.26 1.88
N LEU A 109 13.56 -1.65 0.72
CA LEU A 109 13.55 -0.86 -0.51
C LEU A 109 12.49 -1.34 -1.52
N GLU A 110 11.67 -2.33 -1.14
CA GLU A 110 10.67 -2.97 -2.01
C GLU A 110 9.50 -2.04 -2.38
N PHE A 111 9.39 -0.85 -1.79
CA PHE A 111 8.34 0.13 -2.06
C PHE A 111 8.16 0.49 -3.55
N HIS A 112 9.20 0.36 -4.37
CA HIS A 112 9.13 0.64 -5.80
C HIS A 112 8.32 -0.40 -6.60
N SER A 113 8.06 -1.57 -6.00
CA SER A 113 7.17 -2.58 -6.59
C SER A 113 5.70 -2.34 -6.23
N PHE A 114 5.40 -1.41 -5.31
CA PHE A 114 4.06 -1.21 -4.77
C PHE A 114 3.04 -0.84 -5.84
N GLU A 115 3.38 0.16 -6.66
CA GLU A 115 2.53 0.64 -7.75
C GLU A 115 2.33 -0.46 -8.81
N LEU A 116 3.42 -1.10 -9.26
CA LEU A 116 3.36 -2.20 -10.21
C LEU A 116 2.51 -3.38 -9.69
N LYS A 117 2.60 -3.71 -8.40
CA LYS A 117 1.76 -4.75 -7.78
C LYS A 117 0.29 -4.33 -7.75
N SER A 118 0.00 -3.06 -7.49
CA SER A 118 -1.37 -2.53 -7.50
C SER A 118 -1.97 -2.67 -8.91
N ASP A 119 -1.22 -2.25 -9.94
CA ASP A 119 -1.60 -2.40 -11.34
C ASP A 119 -1.76 -3.87 -11.75
N LEU A 120 -0.87 -4.76 -11.29
CA LEU A 120 -0.97 -6.20 -11.52
C LEU A 120 -2.25 -6.78 -10.91
N ALA A 121 -2.62 -6.38 -9.70
CA ALA A 121 -3.86 -6.82 -9.07
C ALA A 121 -5.09 -6.36 -9.87
N GLU A 122 -5.11 -5.11 -10.32
CA GLU A 122 -6.18 -4.59 -11.16
C GLU A 122 -6.24 -5.26 -12.54
N ALA A 123 -5.08 -5.58 -13.13
CA ALA A 123 -4.98 -6.37 -14.35
C ALA A 123 -5.65 -7.75 -14.20
N TYR A 124 -5.36 -8.46 -13.10
CA TYR A 124 -5.99 -9.75 -12.82
C TYR A 124 -7.51 -9.65 -12.65
N VAL A 125 -8.01 -8.59 -12.00
CA VAL A 125 -9.46 -8.34 -11.92
C VAL A 125 -10.07 -8.20 -13.31
N ARG A 126 -9.43 -7.45 -14.21
CA ARG A 126 -9.93 -7.21 -15.58
C ARG A 126 -10.00 -8.49 -16.40
N THR A 127 -9.07 -9.41 -16.19
CA THR A 127 -9.10 -10.73 -16.85
C THR A 127 -9.98 -11.76 -16.13
N GLY A 128 -10.78 -11.34 -15.14
CA GLY A 128 -11.64 -12.23 -14.35
C GLY A 128 -10.92 -13.12 -13.35
N ASN A 129 -9.60 -12.96 -13.17
CA ASN A 129 -8.80 -13.77 -12.27
C ASN A 129 -8.77 -13.16 -10.85
N VAL A 130 -9.93 -13.15 -10.20
CA VAL A 130 -10.12 -12.54 -8.87
C VAL A 130 -9.22 -13.20 -7.82
N LEU A 131 -8.92 -14.50 -7.94
CA LEU A 131 -8.04 -15.23 -7.02
C LEU A 131 -6.60 -14.73 -7.08
N GLN A 132 -6.03 -14.53 -8.27
CA GLN A 132 -4.66 -14.00 -8.38
C GLN A 132 -4.59 -12.55 -7.89
N SER A 133 -5.58 -11.72 -8.21
CA SER A 133 -5.67 -10.36 -7.65
C SER A 133 -5.69 -10.35 -6.12
N LEU A 134 -6.49 -11.24 -5.51
CA LEU A 134 -6.56 -11.39 -4.05
C LEU A 134 -5.21 -11.75 -3.42
N LEU A 135 -4.42 -12.63 -4.06
CA LEU A 135 -3.08 -12.98 -3.60
C LEU A 135 -2.15 -11.75 -3.62
N VAL A 136 -2.17 -10.97 -4.71
CA VAL A 136 -1.35 -9.76 -4.81
C VAL A 136 -1.76 -8.72 -3.75
N PHE A 137 -3.06 -8.49 -3.54
CA PHE A 137 -3.50 -7.55 -2.49
C PHE A 137 -3.10 -8.00 -1.07
N LYS A 138 -3.04 -9.32 -0.80
CA LYS A 138 -2.50 -9.81 0.48
C LYS A 138 -1.02 -9.52 0.64
N GLU A 139 -0.22 -9.64 -0.43
CA GLU A 139 1.18 -9.23 -0.40
C GLU A 139 1.33 -7.73 -0.14
N ILE A 140 0.53 -6.90 -0.83
CA ILE A 140 0.49 -5.44 -0.63
C ILE A 140 0.17 -5.11 0.84
N TYR A 141 -0.90 -5.69 1.39
CA TYR A 141 -1.30 -5.48 2.78
C TYR A 141 -0.18 -5.86 3.78
N ASN A 142 0.45 -7.03 3.57
CA ASN A 142 1.53 -7.50 4.45
C ASN A 142 2.74 -6.55 4.40
N PHE A 143 3.07 -6.06 3.21
CA PHE A 143 4.13 -5.09 3.00
C PHE A 143 3.84 -3.77 3.73
N GLU A 144 2.68 -3.15 3.49
CA GLU A 144 2.27 -1.89 4.12
C GLU A 144 2.24 -1.99 5.65
N LYS A 145 1.74 -3.11 6.17
CA LYS A 145 1.69 -3.37 7.61
C LYS A 145 3.09 -3.48 8.21
N THR A 146 4.00 -4.17 7.53
CA THR A 146 5.41 -4.30 7.94
C THR A 146 6.13 -2.95 7.90
N ALA A 147 5.85 -2.16 6.87
CA ALA A 147 6.37 -0.80 6.70
C ALA A 147 5.71 0.24 7.62
N GLN A 148 4.73 -0.16 8.45
CA GLN A 148 3.96 0.70 9.35
C GLN A 148 3.24 1.86 8.63
N LEU A 149 2.80 1.59 7.40
CA LEU A 149 2.04 2.50 6.54
C LEU A 149 0.54 2.36 6.79
N SER A 150 0.11 2.63 8.03
CA SER A 150 -1.26 2.35 8.50
C SER A 150 -2.37 3.05 7.72
N GLN A 151 -2.05 4.15 7.04
CA GLN A 151 -3.02 4.85 6.17
C GLN A 151 -3.30 4.06 4.88
N PHE A 152 -2.34 3.27 4.41
CA PHE A 152 -2.44 2.52 3.16
C PHE A 152 -2.95 1.09 3.41
N SER A 153 -2.57 0.48 4.54
CA SER A 153 -3.00 -0.90 4.88
C SER A 153 -4.52 -1.08 4.96
N SER A 154 -5.28 -0.05 5.37
CA SER A 154 -6.74 -0.13 5.40
C SER A 154 -7.37 -0.20 4.01
N ASP A 155 -6.76 0.44 3.02
CA ASP A 155 -7.23 0.40 1.63
C ASP A 155 -6.97 -0.99 1.02
N ALA A 156 -5.78 -1.55 1.23
CA ALA A 156 -5.48 -2.92 0.81
C ALA A 156 -6.38 -3.95 1.49
N ALA A 157 -6.62 -3.82 2.81
CA ALA A 157 -7.55 -4.67 3.55
C ALA A 157 -8.98 -4.58 2.99
N TYR A 158 -9.44 -3.39 2.59
CA TYR A 158 -10.75 -3.22 1.95
C TYR A 158 -10.81 -3.86 0.56
N LYS A 159 -9.75 -3.75 -0.24
CA LYS A 159 -9.64 -4.45 -1.53
C LYS A 159 -9.73 -5.96 -1.29
N ILE A 160 -9.02 -6.51 -0.31
CA ILE A 160 -9.10 -7.94 0.06
C ILE A 160 -10.53 -8.34 0.43
N ALA A 161 -11.21 -7.59 1.30
CA ALA A 161 -12.60 -7.85 1.69
C ALA A 161 -13.53 -7.87 0.46
N SER A 162 -13.38 -6.88 -0.43
CA SER A 162 -14.18 -6.78 -1.66
C SER A 162 -13.96 -7.95 -2.62
N HIS A 163 -12.74 -8.48 -2.69
CA HIS A 163 -12.44 -9.67 -3.50
C HIS A 163 -13.11 -10.92 -2.93
N TYR A 164 -13.13 -11.08 -1.61
CA TYR A 164 -13.86 -12.16 -0.96
C TYR A 164 -15.37 -12.08 -1.22
N VAL A 165 -15.97 -10.88 -1.26
CA VAL A 165 -17.37 -10.72 -1.71
C VAL A 165 -17.55 -11.22 -3.15
N ARG A 166 -16.66 -10.84 -4.07
CA ARG A 166 -16.71 -11.30 -5.48
C ARG A 166 -16.55 -12.81 -5.64
N LEU A 167 -15.89 -13.46 -4.68
CA LEU A 167 -15.73 -14.92 -4.60
C LEU A 167 -16.87 -15.62 -3.83
N ASN A 168 -17.92 -14.89 -3.41
CA ASN A 168 -19.01 -15.36 -2.57
C ASN A 168 -18.55 -15.92 -1.19
N GLN A 169 -17.39 -15.49 -0.71
CA GLN A 169 -16.79 -15.88 0.57
C GLN A 169 -17.08 -14.83 1.64
N MET A 170 -18.35 -14.71 2.03
CA MET A 170 -18.82 -13.61 2.87
C MET A 170 -18.29 -13.64 4.31
N LYS A 171 -17.91 -14.81 4.83
CA LYS A 171 -17.34 -14.92 6.18
C LYS A 171 -15.98 -14.23 6.22
N GLU A 172 -15.10 -14.60 5.30
CA GLU A 172 -13.76 -14.02 5.12
C GLU A 172 -13.85 -12.53 4.77
N ALA A 173 -14.82 -12.14 3.93
CA ALA A 173 -15.05 -10.75 3.58
C ALA A 173 -15.35 -9.89 4.82
N LYS A 174 -16.19 -10.38 5.74
CA LYS A 174 -16.51 -9.69 7.00
C LYS A 174 -15.33 -9.66 7.97
N GLU A 175 -14.54 -10.73 8.03
CA GLU A 175 -13.31 -10.76 8.83
C GLU A 175 -12.29 -9.70 8.36
N TRP A 176 -12.12 -9.54 7.06
CA TRP A 176 -11.26 -8.48 6.50
C TRP A 176 -11.85 -7.09 6.64
N TRP A 177 -13.18 -6.94 6.57
CA TRP A 177 -13.83 -5.67 6.91
C TRP A 177 -13.58 -5.26 8.36
N ASP A 178 -13.55 -6.22 9.28
CA ASP A 178 -13.20 -5.95 10.68
C ASP A 178 -11.76 -5.45 10.84
N VAL A 179 -10.83 -5.94 10.00
CA VAL A 179 -9.46 -5.40 9.93
C VAL A 179 -9.48 -3.94 9.49
N VAL A 180 -10.21 -3.61 8.41
CA VAL A 180 -10.38 -2.22 7.92
C VAL A 180 -10.90 -1.31 9.03
N LEU A 181 -11.97 -1.72 9.71
CA LEU A 181 -12.58 -0.95 10.80
C LEU A 181 -11.58 -0.71 11.95
N LYS A 182 -10.85 -1.74 12.35
CA LYS A 182 -9.86 -1.64 13.43
C LYS A 182 -8.70 -0.73 13.06
N GLU A 183 -8.23 -0.76 11.81
CA GLU A 183 -7.12 0.09 11.34
C GLU A 183 -7.55 1.56 11.22
N LEU A 184 -8.70 1.83 10.59
CA LEU A 184 -9.26 3.19 10.50
C LEU A 184 -9.51 3.77 11.89
N ALA A 185 -10.21 3.04 12.76
CA ALA A 185 -10.50 3.52 14.09
C ALA A 185 -9.27 3.56 14.99
N GLY A 186 -8.29 2.67 14.79
CA GLY A 186 -7.02 2.68 15.51
C GLY A 186 -6.24 3.98 15.33
N SER A 187 -6.39 4.62 14.17
CA SER A 187 -5.84 5.96 13.91
C SER A 187 -6.48 7.08 14.74
N ILE A 188 -7.61 6.85 15.44
CA ILE A 188 -8.29 7.83 16.33
C ILE A 188 -8.49 7.31 17.77
N ARG A 189 -8.48 6.00 18.00
CA ARG A 189 -8.69 5.42 19.33
C ARG A 189 -7.46 4.74 19.91
N GLY A 190 -6.52 4.31 19.06
CA GLY A 190 -5.49 3.36 19.45
C GLY A 190 -5.99 1.91 19.29
N LYS A 191 -5.19 0.93 19.72
CA LYS A 191 -5.53 -0.49 19.55
C LYS A 191 -6.75 -0.88 20.40
N PHE A 192 -7.63 -1.69 19.82
CA PHE A 192 -8.72 -2.34 20.56
C PHE A 192 -8.19 -3.58 21.29
N ASN A 193 -8.70 -3.83 22.51
CA ASN A 193 -8.33 -5.00 23.30
C ASN A 193 -9.13 -6.24 22.86
N GLU A 194 -8.55 -7.43 22.98
CA GLU A 194 -9.14 -8.69 22.48
C GLU A 194 -10.41 -9.16 23.22
N GLY A 195 -10.81 -8.51 24.32
CA GLY A 195 -12.06 -8.79 25.04
C GLY A 195 -13.13 -7.71 24.92
N GLU A 196 -12.89 -6.65 24.15
CA GLU A 196 -13.83 -5.54 24.06
C GLU A 196 -15.06 -5.94 23.23
N THR A 197 -16.27 -5.77 23.75
CA THR A 197 -17.51 -6.14 23.01
C THR A 197 -18.13 -4.98 22.25
N LYS A 198 -17.74 -3.74 22.58
CA LYS A 198 -18.31 -2.52 22.01
C LYS A 198 -17.44 -1.88 20.91
N TRP A 199 -16.27 -2.45 20.61
CA TRP A 199 -15.33 -1.86 19.65
C TRP A 199 -15.96 -1.62 18.27
N ARG A 200 -16.78 -2.57 17.79
CA ARG A 200 -17.33 -2.54 16.43
C ARG A 200 -18.23 -1.33 16.19
N LYS A 201 -19.09 -0.98 17.15
CA LYS A 201 -20.02 0.16 17.03
C LYS A 201 -19.26 1.48 16.90
N GLU A 202 -18.23 1.66 17.72
CA GLU A 202 -17.37 2.84 17.66
C GLU A 202 -16.53 2.87 16.37
N ALA A 203 -15.95 1.73 15.98
CA ALA A 203 -15.15 1.64 14.78
C ALA A 203 -15.97 1.96 13.52
N LEU A 204 -17.22 1.49 13.44
CA LEU A 204 -18.16 1.85 12.38
C LEU A 204 -18.46 3.35 12.34
N TYR A 205 -18.67 3.97 13.50
CA TYR A 205 -18.89 5.42 13.59
C TYR A 205 -17.68 6.21 13.08
N LEU A 206 -16.48 5.81 13.47
CA LEU A 206 -15.23 6.44 13.03
C LEU A 206 -14.98 6.19 11.54
N ALA A 207 -15.12 4.97 11.04
CA ALA A 207 -14.93 4.64 9.63
C ALA A 207 -15.84 5.46 8.71
N LYS A 208 -17.12 5.64 9.08
CA LYS A 208 -18.06 6.51 8.34
C LYS A 208 -17.56 7.95 8.19
N LYS A 209 -16.82 8.46 9.18
CA LYS A 209 -16.29 9.83 9.17
C LYS A 209 -14.92 9.94 8.50
N LEU A 210 -14.07 8.93 8.69
CA LEU A 210 -12.69 8.93 8.20
C LEU A 210 -12.60 8.52 6.73
N SER A 211 -13.46 7.60 6.28
CA SER A 211 -13.51 7.13 4.89
C SER A 211 -14.96 6.92 4.43
N PRO A 212 -15.72 8.01 4.22
CA PRO A 212 -17.16 7.94 3.93
C PRO A 212 -17.47 7.19 2.63
N LYS A 213 -16.59 7.33 1.61
CA LYS A 213 -16.72 6.61 0.34
C LYS A 213 -16.60 5.10 0.53
N MET A 214 -15.50 4.64 1.16
CA MET A 214 -15.28 3.23 1.45
C MET A 214 -16.43 2.65 2.29
N PHE A 215 -16.92 3.38 3.29
CA PHE A 215 -18.06 2.96 4.10
C PHE A 215 -19.34 2.79 3.28
N SER A 216 -19.63 3.72 2.37
CA SER A 216 -20.76 3.63 1.44
C SER A 216 -20.62 2.42 0.51
N ASP A 217 -19.43 2.22 -0.06
CA ASP A 217 -19.17 1.09 -0.96
C ASP A 217 -19.28 -0.25 -0.23
N ALA A 218 -18.76 -0.34 1.01
CA ALA A 218 -18.88 -1.50 1.88
C ALA A 218 -20.35 -1.86 2.19
N LYS A 219 -21.20 -0.85 2.38
CA LYS A 219 -22.65 -1.05 2.53
C LYS A 219 -23.26 -1.70 1.28
N ASN A 220 -22.91 -1.18 0.11
CA ASN A 220 -23.47 -1.62 -1.16
C ASN A 220 -23.08 -3.07 -1.50
N ILE A 221 -21.92 -3.53 -1.03
CA ILE A 221 -21.44 -4.90 -1.24
C ILE A 221 -21.73 -5.85 -0.06
N GLY A 222 -22.56 -5.44 0.91
CA GLY A 222 -23.06 -6.31 1.98
C GLY A 222 -22.07 -6.61 3.13
N LEU A 223 -21.06 -5.76 3.35
CA LEU A 223 -20.09 -5.90 4.44
C LEU A 223 -20.57 -5.32 5.78
N LEU A 224 -21.66 -4.53 5.76
CA LEU A 224 -22.30 -3.93 6.93
C LEU A 224 -23.58 -4.70 7.30
#